data_AF-A0AAU6ANW1-F1
#
_entry.id   AF-A0AAU6ANW1-F1
#
_cell.length_a   1.000
_cell.length_b   1.000
_cell.length_c   1.000
_cell.angle_alpha   90.00
_cell.angle_beta   90.00
_cell.angle_gamma   90.00
#
_symmetry.space_group_name_H-M   'P 1'
#
loop_
_entity.id
_entity.type
_entity.pdbx_description
1 polymer ?
#
loop_
_entity_poly.entity_id
_entity_poly.type
_entity_poly.pdbx_seq_one_letter_code
_entity_poly.pdbx_strand_id
1 'polypeptide(L)'
;MPSHASGSAALPWLLPIRPLQAALWEILAIAVLLVFTQSEVAQPVRITVAAVAGALLLATSIRFAGRHSGAWAWTWLGYRLRRHDSRRDSPDPLHRVAGPVQVRQHVDRAGNRFGVAELDGDWCAIVRLTPGAAEPSVEALVRILRTAFHGTDIPLAAVQLLTWTVPRGPQVYRVRWLAVRYRPQDAPIAALARGGGQLGALRSTASAALSLMVALAEAGYPSTVLEAAELTTELRVALGVQAAQQPQESDGDGWKSWSWGGVTQACYAPRSDRDLARTLGLAVPGAAFTATSATLRRTPGGRERTDVTIRVGARPGEEVPAPQGVSAVPLHGAHGAAVRRTLPLALT
;
A
#
# COMPACT_ATOMS: atom_id res chain seq x y z
N MET A 1 -17.29 43.24 19.22
CA MET A 1 -16.37 43.33 18.06
C MET A 1 -15.20 42.39 18.29
N PRO A 2 -15.15 41.20 17.67
CA PRO A 2 -13.96 40.37 17.65
C PRO A 2 -13.10 40.73 16.44
N SER A 3 -11.84 41.07 16.71
CA SER A 3 -10.80 41.29 15.71
C SER A 3 -10.46 39.97 15.01
N HIS A 4 -10.77 39.88 13.71
CA HIS A 4 -10.22 38.83 12.85
C HIS A 4 -8.70 39.02 12.74
N ALA A 5 -7.95 38.16 13.40
CA ALA A 5 -6.55 37.96 13.08
C ALA A 5 -6.48 37.34 11.68
N SER A 6 -6.05 38.14 10.71
CA SER A 6 -5.74 37.70 9.34
C SER A 6 -4.56 36.72 9.40
N GLY A 7 -4.87 35.44 9.57
CA GLY A 7 -3.91 34.37 9.37
C GLY A 7 -3.43 34.41 7.92
N SER A 8 -2.13 34.68 7.74
CA SER A 8 -1.44 34.55 6.46
C SER A 8 -1.83 33.21 5.84
N ALA A 9 -2.50 33.26 4.69
CA ALA A 9 -2.82 32.07 3.92
C ALA A 9 -1.50 31.42 3.48
N ALA A 10 -1.08 30.38 4.20
CA ALA A 10 0.07 29.58 3.82
C ALA A 10 -0.18 29.08 2.40
N LEU A 11 0.59 29.63 1.45
CA LEU A 11 0.59 29.22 0.07
C LEU A 11 0.70 27.68 0.01
N PRO A 12 -0.28 26.95 -0.53
CA PRO A 12 -0.38 25.48 -0.38
C PRO A 12 0.77 24.69 -1.03
N TRP A 13 1.67 25.36 -1.76
CA TRP A 13 2.90 24.80 -2.32
C TRP A 13 4.10 24.87 -1.36
N LEU A 14 4.05 25.69 -0.31
CA LEU A 14 5.07 25.83 0.73
C LEU A 14 4.69 24.99 1.97
N LEU A 15 4.71 23.67 1.84
CA LEU A 15 4.69 22.75 3.00
C LEU A 15 5.96 22.95 3.87
N PRO A 16 5.92 22.65 5.18
CA PRO A 16 7.01 22.94 6.12
C PRO A 16 8.37 22.48 5.60
N ILE A 17 9.34 23.39 5.64
CA ILE A 17 10.73 23.12 5.29
C ILE A 17 11.27 22.15 6.34
N ARG A 18 11.80 21.00 5.90
CA ARG A 18 12.44 20.07 6.83
C ARG A 18 13.75 20.68 7.35
N PRO A 19 14.15 20.45 8.62
CA PRO A 19 15.40 21.00 9.15
C PRO A 19 16.62 20.68 8.28
N LEU A 20 16.70 19.45 7.75
CA LEU A 20 17.74 19.03 6.81
C LEU A 20 17.74 19.81 5.49
N GLN A 21 16.57 20.23 5.02
CA GLN A 21 16.43 21.01 3.80
C GLN A 21 16.90 22.46 4.03
N ALA A 22 16.56 23.04 5.19
CA ALA A 22 17.08 24.34 5.60
C ALA A 22 18.60 24.32 5.75
N ALA A 23 19.14 23.32 6.45
CA ALA A 23 20.58 23.13 6.62
C ALA A 23 21.30 22.98 5.26
N LEU A 24 20.73 22.23 4.32
CA LEU A 24 21.28 22.12 2.97
C LEU A 24 21.31 23.48 2.25
N TRP A 25 20.24 24.27 2.35
CA TRP A 25 20.18 25.60 1.75
C TRP A 25 21.18 26.58 2.38
N GLU A 26 21.36 26.52 3.70
CA GLU A 26 22.38 27.30 4.41
C GLU A 26 23.79 26.93 3.95
N ILE A 27 24.12 25.64 3.86
CA ILE A 27 25.42 25.18 3.36
C ILE A 27 25.67 25.67 1.93
N LEU A 28 24.65 25.59 1.06
CA LEU A 28 24.77 26.09 -0.32
C LEU A 28 24.99 27.60 -0.37
N ALA A 29 24.28 28.37 0.47
CA ALA A 29 24.47 29.82 0.56
C ALA A 29 25.88 30.18 1.05
N ILE A 30 26.39 29.48 2.06
CA ILE A 30 27.75 29.66 2.57
C ILE A 30 28.79 29.31 1.48
N ALA A 31 28.60 28.20 0.76
CA ALA A 31 29.50 27.79 -0.30
C ALA A 31 29.57 28.83 -1.43
N VAL A 32 28.41 29.39 -1.85
CA VAL A 32 28.37 30.50 -2.82
C VAL A 32 29.09 31.72 -2.25
N LEU A 33 28.80 32.12 -1.02
CA LEU A 33 29.41 33.30 -0.41
C LEU A 33 30.94 33.18 -0.28
N LEU A 34 31.45 32.02 0.13
CA LEU A 34 32.89 31.75 0.22
C LEU A 34 33.58 31.87 -1.15
N VAL A 35 32.96 31.34 -2.20
CA VAL A 35 33.53 31.35 -3.55
C VAL A 35 33.52 32.75 -4.19
N PHE A 36 32.59 33.63 -3.80
CA PHE A 36 32.55 35.01 -4.28
C PHE A 36 33.39 35.99 -3.45
N THR A 37 33.72 35.65 -2.20
CA THR A 37 34.55 36.49 -1.31
C THR A 37 36.05 36.26 -1.48
N GLN A 38 36.48 35.11 -2.01
CA GLN A 38 37.88 34.85 -2.29
C GLN A 38 38.30 35.35 -3.68
N SER A 39 39.24 36.29 -3.71
CA SER A 39 39.77 36.91 -4.93
C SER A 39 40.52 35.92 -5.83
N GLU A 40 41.14 34.88 -5.28
CA GLU A 40 41.98 33.91 -6.00
C GLU A 40 41.19 32.83 -6.76
N VAL A 41 39.89 32.70 -6.51
CA VAL A 41 39.08 31.67 -7.18
C VAL A 41 38.78 32.09 -8.61
N ALA A 42 39.16 31.25 -9.57
CA ALA A 42 38.91 31.48 -10.99
C ALA A 42 37.41 31.64 -11.30
N GLN A 43 37.08 32.59 -12.17
CA GLN A 43 35.71 32.88 -12.63
C GLN A 43 34.89 31.63 -13.05
N PRO A 44 35.43 30.65 -13.82
CA PRO A 44 34.66 29.45 -14.16
C PRO A 44 34.20 28.66 -12.92
N VAL A 45 35.04 28.56 -11.89
CA VAL A 45 34.70 27.87 -10.64
C VAL A 45 33.55 28.57 -9.92
N ARG A 46 33.55 29.92 -9.90
CA ARG A 46 32.46 30.71 -9.30
C ARG A 46 31.12 30.48 -9.98
N ILE A 47 31.13 30.47 -11.32
CA ILE A 47 29.93 30.21 -12.13
C ILE A 47 29.43 28.80 -11.88
N THR A 48 30.30 27.79 -11.89
CA THR A 48 29.92 26.40 -11.64
C THR A 48 29.29 26.22 -10.26
N VAL A 49 29.90 26.78 -9.20
CA VAL A 49 29.36 26.66 -7.84
C VAL A 49 28.00 27.36 -7.71
N ALA A 50 27.85 28.58 -8.26
CA ALA A 50 26.57 29.28 -8.27
C ALA A 50 25.49 28.52 -9.03
N ALA A 51 25.83 27.97 -10.20
CA ALA A 51 24.90 27.19 -11.02
C ALA A 51 24.47 25.90 -10.31
N VAL A 52 25.41 25.17 -9.69
CA VAL A 52 25.10 23.95 -8.93
C VAL A 52 24.24 24.27 -7.70
N ALA A 53 24.58 25.32 -6.95
CA ALA A 53 23.79 25.74 -5.79
C ALA A 53 22.37 26.17 -6.19
N GLY A 54 22.23 26.96 -7.25
CA GLY A 54 20.93 27.35 -7.81
C GLY A 54 20.12 26.15 -8.29
N ALA A 55 20.75 25.21 -9.00
CA ALA A 55 20.09 24.00 -9.47
C ALA A 55 19.63 23.11 -8.30
N LEU A 56 20.43 22.92 -7.25
CA LEU A 56 20.07 22.17 -6.05
C LEU A 56 18.93 22.84 -5.28
N LEU A 57 18.96 24.17 -5.17
CA LEU A 57 17.90 24.94 -4.53
C LEU A 57 16.59 24.80 -5.31
N LEU A 58 16.60 24.96 -6.64
CA LEU A 58 15.43 24.71 -7.48
C LEU A 58 14.95 23.26 -7.37
N ALA A 59 15.89 22.31 -7.38
CA ALA A 59 15.57 20.89 -7.36
C ALA A 59 14.90 20.44 -6.06
N THR A 60 15.21 21.11 -4.95
CA THR A 60 14.66 20.83 -3.61
C THR A 60 13.49 21.74 -3.24
N SER A 61 13.39 22.94 -3.79
CA SER A 61 12.33 23.92 -3.48
C SER A 61 11.05 23.71 -4.30
N ILE A 62 11.15 23.39 -5.59
CA ILE A 62 9.98 23.21 -6.45
C ILE A 62 9.34 21.85 -6.17
N ARG A 63 8.12 21.89 -5.63
CA ARG A 63 7.29 20.69 -5.41
C ARG A 63 6.25 20.55 -6.52
N PHE A 64 6.29 19.45 -7.25
CA PHE A 64 5.26 19.06 -8.20
C PHE A 64 4.49 17.85 -7.64
N ALA A 65 3.16 17.96 -7.56
CA ALA A 65 2.28 16.94 -6.97
C ALA A 65 2.70 16.50 -5.53
N GLY A 66 3.21 17.44 -4.72
CA GLY A 66 3.62 17.18 -3.34
C GLY A 66 5.01 16.56 -3.15
N ARG A 67 5.80 16.40 -4.23
CA ARG A 67 7.19 15.91 -4.18
C ARG A 67 8.15 16.91 -4.82
N HIS A 68 9.35 17.04 -4.27
CA HIS A 68 10.41 17.84 -4.89
C HIS A 68 10.98 17.12 -6.13
N SER A 69 11.56 17.86 -7.07
CA SER A 69 12.06 17.28 -8.34
C SER A 69 13.12 16.18 -8.13
N GLY A 70 13.97 16.29 -7.10
CA GLY A 70 14.91 15.22 -6.74
C GLY A 70 14.21 13.91 -6.33
N ALA A 71 13.08 13.99 -5.63
CA ALA A 71 12.27 12.82 -5.31
C ALA A 71 11.59 12.23 -6.55
N TRP A 72 11.25 13.08 -7.53
CA TRP A 72 10.79 12.62 -8.84
C TRP A 72 11.88 11.89 -9.62
N ALA A 73 13.09 12.43 -9.65
CA ALA A 73 14.24 11.76 -10.26
C ALA A 73 14.51 10.40 -9.61
N TRP A 74 14.46 10.31 -8.27
CA TRP A 74 14.60 9.04 -7.56
C TRP A 74 13.45 8.06 -7.85
N THR A 75 12.21 8.55 -7.93
CA THR A 75 11.05 7.73 -8.30
C THR A 75 11.22 7.17 -9.70
N TRP A 76 11.67 8.00 -10.64
CA TRP A 76 11.95 7.61 -12.02
C TRP A 76 13.11 6.61 -12.13
N LEU A 77 14.21 6.85 -11.42
CA LEU A 77 15.34 5.92 -11.37
C LEU A 77 14.91 4.58 -10.78
N GLY A 78 14.20 4.59 -9.65
CA GLY A 78 13.67 3.38 -9.05
C GLY A 78 12.70 2.62 -9.97
N TYR A 79 11.85 3.34 -10.71
CA TYR A 79 11.00 2.75 -11.74
C TYR A 79 11.82 2.10 -12.87
N ARG A 80 12.89 2.75 -13.33
CA ARG A 80 13.79 2.21 -14.35
C ARG A 80 14.53 0.96 -13.86
N LEU A 81 15.07 0.99 -12.65
CA LEU A 81 15.78 -0.14 -12.06
C LEU A 81 14.84 -1.35 -11.87
N ARG A 82 13.58 -1.12 -11.45
CA ARG A 82 12.54 -2.17 -11.34
C ARG A 82 12.11 -2.79 -12.68
N ARG A 83 12.51 -2.23 -13.82
CA ARG A 83 12.25 -2.89 -15.12
C ARG A 83 13.05 -4.17 -15.30
N HIS A 84 14.12 -4.36 -14.53
CA HIS A 84 14.97 -5.56 -14.58
C HIS A 84 14.56 -6.65 -13.56
N ASP A 85 13.38 -6.54 -12.94
CA ASP A 85 12.87 -7.59 -12.05
C ASP A 85 12.41 -8.80 -12.86
N SER A 86 13.01 -9.97 -12.61
CA SER A 86 12.73 -11.22 -13.34
C SER A 86 11.29 -11.72 -13.18
N ARG A 87 10.57 -11.26 -12.14
CA ARG A 87 9.13 -11.56 -11.99
C ARG A 87 8.29 -11.09 -13.18
N ARG A 88 8.78 -10.09 -13.93
CA ARG A 88 8.08 -9.52 -15.08
C ARG A 88 7.92 -10.52 -16.22
N ASP A 89 8.80 -11.50 -16.34
CA ASP A 89 8.76 -12.46 -17.43
C ASP A 89 7.72 -13.56 -17.20
N SER A 90 7.12 -13.63 -16.01
CA SER A 90 6.08 -14.60 -15.72
C SER A 90 4.77 -14.27 -16.46
N PRO A 91 4.13 -15.27 -17.09
CA PRO A 91 2.80 -15.12 -17.69
C PRO A 91 1.67 -15.09 -16.65
N ASP A 92 1.95 -15.40 -15.38
CA ASP A 92 0.95 -15.33 -14.30
C ASP A 92 0.95 -13.93 -13.65
N PRO A 93 -0.20 -13.21 -13.65
CA PRO A 93 -0.27 -11.87 -13.09
C PRO A 93 0.01 -11.83 -11.60
N LEU A 94 -0.40 -12.87 -10.86
CA LEU A 94 -0.17 -12.95 -9.43
C LEU A 94 1.33 -13.11 -9.15
N HIS A 95 2.02 -13.99 -9.89
CA HIS A 95 3.47 -14.11 -9.81
C HIS A 95 4.19 -12.80 -10.17
N ARG A 96 3.74 -12.08 -11.21
CA ARG A 96 4.35 -10.81 -11.62
C ARG A 96 4.29 -9.74 -10.53
N VAL A 97 3.24 -9.73 -9.71
CA VAL A 97 3.02 -8.72 -8.66
C VAL A 97 3.54 -9.18 -7.29
N ALA A 98 3.18 -10.38 -6.86
CA ALA A 98 3.48 -10.88 -5.52
C ALA A 98 4.78 -11.70 -5.47
N GLY A 99 5.22 -12.27 -6.60
CA GLY A 99 6.21 -13.34 -6.63
C GLY A 99 5.58 -14.72 -6.46
N PRO A 100 6.39 -15.78 -6.23
CA PRO A 100 5.86 -17.12 -6.01
C PRO A 100 5.00 -17.17 -4.74
N VAL A 101 3.70 -17.42 -4.90
CA VAL A 101 2.76 -17.63 -3.78
C VAL A 101 2.56 -19.13 -3.62
N GLN A 102 3.03 -19.68 -2.50
CA GLN A 102 2.74 -21.07 -2.16
C GLN A 102 1.53 -21.11 -1.25
N VAL A 103 0.49 -21.84 -1.65
CA VAL A 103 -0.71 -21.97 -0.84
C VAL A 103 -0.70 -23.34 -0.17
N ARG A 104 -0.92 -23.36 1.14
CA ARG A 104 -0.97 -24.57 1.95
C ARG A 104 -2.30 -24.66 2.69
N GLN A 105 -2.81 -25.87 2.83
CA GLN A 105 -4.00 -26.14 3.63
C GLN A 105 -3.57 -26.57 5.04
N HIS A 106 -4.15 -25.94 6.06
CA HIS A 106 -4.15 -26.42 7.42
C HIS A 106 -5.51 -27.02 7.77
N VAL A 107 -5.51 -28.12 8.51
CA VAL A 107 -6.71 -28.69 9.11
C VAL A 107 -6.51 -28.69 10.61
N ASP A 108 -7.43 -28.08 11.35
CA ASP A 108 -7.39 -28.11 12.81
C ASP A 108 -7.92 -29.45 13.37
N ARG A 109 -7.92 -29.58 14.70
CA ARG A 109 -8.43 -30.79 15.38
C ARG A 109 -9.94 -30.98 15.22
N ALA A 110 -10.69 -29.92 14.91
CA ALA A 110 -12.13 -29.97 14.69
C ALA A 110 -12.48 -30.25 13.21
N GLY A 111 -11.48 -30.40 12.34
CA GLY A 111 -11.68 -30.63 10.91
C GLY A 111 -11.91 -29.37 10.09
N ASN A 112 -11.82 -28.18 10.70
CA ASN A 112 -11.90 -26.92 9.98
C ASN A 112 -10.66 -26.73 9.10
N ARG A 113 -10.90 -26.23 7.90
CA ARG A 113 -9.92 -26.08 6.84
C ARG A 113 -9.53 -24.62 6.68
N PHE A 114 -8.24 -24.34 6.61
CA PHE A 114 -7.71 -22.99 6.49
C PHE A 114 -6.62 -22.94 5.44
N GLY A 115 -6.75 -22.01 4.50
CA GLY A 115 -5.69 -21.68 3.57
C GLY A 115 -4.69 -20.72 4.23
N VAL A 116 -3.41 -21.02 4.05
CA VAL A 116 -2.32 -20.11 4.41
C VAL A 116 -1.42 -19.92 3.20
N ALA A 117 -1.17 -18.67 2.83
CA ALA A 117 -0.25 -18.30 1.77
C ALA A 117 1.14 -18.03 2.36
N GLU A 118 2.16 -18.66 1.77
CA GLU A 118 3.57 -18.44 2.07
C GLU A 118 4.18 -17.55 0.96
N LEU A 119 4.79 -16.44 1.38
CA LEU A 119 5.38 -15.44 0.49
C LEU A 119 6.67 -14.88 1.10
N ASP A 120 7.80 -15.05 0.41
CA ASP A 120 9.12 -14.56 0.87
C ASP A 120 9.47 -15.02 2.32
N GLY A 121 9.03 -16.22 2.72
CA GLY A 121 9.22 -16.77 4.09
C GLY A 121 8.22 -16.28 5.14
N ASP A 122 7.31 -15.38 4.77
CA ASP A 122 6.22 -14.90 5.61
C ASP A 122 4.93 -15.68 5.32
N TRP A 123 4.04 -15.70 6.32
CA TRP A 123 2.83 -16.51 6.30
C TRP A 123 1.61 -15.62 6.46
N CYS A 124 0.65 -15.73 5.55
CA CYS A 124 -0.54 -14.91 5.51
C CYS A 124 -1.81 -15.76 5.49
N ALA A 125 -2.81 -15.37 6.28
CA ALA A 125 -4.15 -15.92 6.20
C ALA A 125 -5.16 -14.81 5.96
N ILE A 126 -6.24 -15.15 5.27
CA ILE A 126 -7.24 -14.19 4.79
C ILE A 126 -8.60 -14.57 5.34
N VAL A 127 -9.25 -13.61 5.98
CA VAL A 127 -10.62 -13.68 6.46
C VAL A 127 -11.50 -12.85 5.53
N ARG A 128 -12.46 -13.47 4.86
CA ARG A 128 -13.47 -12.78 4.05
C ARG A 128 -14.70 -12.51 4.89
N LEU A 129 -15.20 -11.28 4.89
CA LEU A 129 -16.50 -10.98 5.48
C LEU A 129 -17.61 -11.55 4.60
N THR A 130 -18.55 -12.25 5.22
CA THR A 130 -19.75 -12.73 4.56
C THR A 130 -20.77 -11.59 4.51
N PRO A 131 -21.49 -11.39 3.40
CA PRO A 131 -22.57 -10.41 3.34
C PRO A 131 -23.59 -10.67 4.45
N GLY A 132 -23.82 -9.67 5.30
CA GLY A 132 -24.82 -9.71 6.37
C GLY A 132 -26.01 -8.79 6.09
N ALA A 133 -26.98 -8.75 6.99
CA ALA A 133 -28.16 -7.88 6.87
C ALA A 133 -27.81 -6.37 6.99
N ALA A 134 -26.71 -6.04 7.68
CA ALA A 134 -26.23 -4.67 7.85
C ALA A 134 -24.80 -4.53 7.32
N GLU A 135 -24.51 -3.38 6.73
CA GLU A 135 -23.17 -3.04 6.24
C GLU A 135 -22.21 -2.84 7.41
N PRO A 136 -21.05 -3.53 7.45
CA PRO A 136 -20.12 -3.42 8.57
C PRO A 136 -19.48 -2.02 8.62
N SER A 137 -19.42 -1.45 9.82
CA SER A 137 -18.75 -0.16 10.04
C SER A 137 -17.24 -0.32 9.82
N VAL A 138 -16.69 0.47 8.91
CA VAL A 138 -15.24 0.48 8.61
C VAL A 138 -14.42 0.79 9.86
N GLU A 139 -14.91 1.68 10.72
CA GLU A 139 -14.23 2.06 11.97
C GLU A 139 -14.19 0.89 12.96
N ALA A 140 -15.26 0.09 13.02
CA ALA A 140 -15.29 -1.12 13.84
C ALA A 140 -14.30 -2.16 13.31
N LEU A 141 -14.26 -2.39 11.99
CA LEU A 141 -13.31 -3.31 11.38
C LEU A 141 -11.85 -2.92 11.61
N VAL A 142 -11.52 -1.62 11.47
CA VAL A 142 -10.17 -1.10 11.75
C VAL A 142 -9.81 -1.28 13.23
N ARG A 143 -10.76 -1.07 14.14
CA ARG A 143 -10.55 -1.28 15.58
C ARG A 143 -10.25 -2.73 15.91
N ILE A 144 -11.05 -3.66 15.36
CA ILE A 144 -10.85 -5.12 15.53
C ILE A 144 -9.46 -5.52 15.01
N LEU A 145 -9.06 -5.04 13.83
CA LEU A 145 -7.73 -5.29 13.26
C LEU A 145 -6.61 -4.75 14.15
N ARG A 146 -6.75 -3.53 14.67
CA ARG A 146 -5.75 -2.95 15.58
C ARG A 146 -5.64 -3.75 16.87
N THR A 147 -6.75 -4.23 17.43
CA THR A 147 -6.74 -5.14 18.58
C THR A 147 -5.98 -6.43 18.27
N ALA A 148 -6.27 -7.06 17.12
CA ALA A 148 -5.55 -8.26 16.69
C ALA A 148 -4.04 -8.01 16.50
N PHE A 149 -3.67 -6.85 15.95
CA PHE A 149 -2.29 -6.45 15.71
C PHE A 149 -1.48 -6.17 16.99
N HIS A 150 -2.15 -5.68 18.04
CA HIS A 150 -1.54 -5.46 19.36
C HIS A 150 -1.58 -6.70 20.26
N GLY A 151 -2.29 -7.76 19.87
CA GLY A 151 -2.29 -9.03 20.58
C GLY A 151 -0.87 -9.57 20.79
N THR A 152 -0.61 -10.10 21.97
CA THR A 152 0.73 -10.55 22.38
C THR A 152 0.95 -12.06 22.20
N ASP A 153 -0.11 -12.85 22.09
CA ASP A 153 -0.02 -14.31 21.91
C ASP A 153 0.70 -14.67 20.59
N ILE A 154 0.36 -13.96 19.51
CA ILE A 154 0.97 -14.15 18.19
C ILE A 154 1.31 -12.76 17.63
N PRO A 155 2.54 -12.26 17.86
CA PRO A 155 2.94 -10.96 17.35
C PRO A 155 2.90 -10.96 15.82
N LEU A 156 1.98 -10.18 15.25
CA LEU A 156 1.81 -10.07 13.81
C LEU A 156 2.77 -9.04 13.22
N ALA A 157 3.35 -9.35 12.07
CA ALA A 157 4.19 -8.42 11.32
C ALA A 157 3.35 -7.31 10.69
N ALA A 158 2.17 -7.68 10.18
CA ALA A 158 1.19 -6.74 9.65
C ALA A 158 -0.23 -7.32 9.70
N VAL A 159 -1.22 -6.43 9.70
CA VAL A 159 -2.62 -6.78 9.42
C VAL A 159 -3.19 -5.79 8.40
N GLN A 160 -4.20 -6.21 7.64
CA GLN A 160 -4.74 -5.39 6.56
C GLN A 160 -6.25 -5.48 6.49
N LEU A 161 -6.89 -4.34 6.21
CA LEU A 161 -8.25 -4.26 5.70
C LEU A 161 -8.20 -3.90 4.22
N LEU A 162 -8.76 -4.76 3.37
CA LEU A 162 -8.96 -4.49 1.94
C LEU A 162 -10.46 -4.46 1.64
N THR A 163 -10.95 -3.33 1.14
CA THR A 163 -12.32 -3.21 0.60
C THR A 163 -12.24 -3.17 -0.92
N TRP A 164 -12.97 -4.05 -1.57
CA TRP A 164 -13.13 -4.07 -3.03
C TRP A 164 -14.56 -3.75 -3.40
N THR A 165 -14.71 -2.75 -4.25
CA THR A 165 -16.02 -2.19 -4.58
C THR A 165 -16.23 -2.23 -6.06
N VAL A 166 -17.40 -2.70 -6.49
CA VAL A 166 -17.80 -2.73 -7.90
C VAL A 166 -19.12 -1.97 -8.02
N PRO A 167 -19.16 -0.85 -8.76
CA PRO A 167 -20.43 -0.16 -9.02
C PRO A 167 -21.31 -1.02 -9.94
N ARG A 168 -22.54 -1.30 -9.51
CA ARG A 168 -23.57 -2.04 -10.27
C ARG A 168 -24.84 -1.20 -10.34
N GLY A 169 -24.92 -0.34 -11.35
CA GLY A 169 -26.03 0.62 -11.48
C GLY A 169 -26.08 1.58 -10.28
N PRO A 170 -27.23 1.73 -9.60
CA PRO A 170 -27.34 2.59 -8.41
C PRO A 170 -26.75 1.96 -7.14
N GLN A 171 -26.40 0.67 -7.17
CA GLN A 171 -25.87 -0.05 -6.01
C GLN A 171 -24.35 -0.21 -6.09
N VAL A 172 -23.70 -0.31 -4.93
CA VAL A 172 -22.27 -0.60 -4.83
C VAL A 172 -22.10 -1.94 -4.16
N TYR A 173 -21.59 -2.93 -4.91
CA TYR A 173 -21.24 -4.22 -4.34
C TYR A 173 -19.88 -4.14 -3.65
N ARG A 174 -19.75 -4.72 -2.46
CA ARG A 174 -18.53 -4.64 -1.64
C ARG A 174 -18.11 -6.01 -1.15
N VAL A 175 -16.85 -6.33 -1.35
CA VAL A 175 -16.16 -7.48 -0.74
C VAL A 175 -15.11 -6.92 0.21
N ARG A 176 -15.00 -7.51 1.40
CA ARG A 176 -14.00 -7.10 2.38
C ARG A 176 -13.18 -8.29 2.81
N TRP A 177 -11.87 -8.14 2.71
CA TRP A 177 -10.90 -9.09 3.23
C TRP A 177 -10.11 -8.45 4.35
N LEU A 178 -9.92 -9.23 5.41
CA LEU A 178 -9.03 -8.93 6.49
C LEU A 178 -7.88 -9.94 6.43
N ALA A 179 -6.64 -9.46 6.30
CA ALA A 179 -5.49 -10.33 6.22
C ALA A 179 -4.61 -10.16 7.47
N VAL A 180 -4.07 -11.28 7.96
CA VAL A 180 -3.05 -11.31 9.01
C VAL A 180 -1.77 -11.85 8.41
N ARG A 181 -0.64 -11.21 8.72
CA ARG A 181 0.69 -11.65 8.31
C ARG A 181 1.55 -11.92 9.53
N TYR A 182 2.01 -13.16 9.62
CA TYR A 182 2.95 -13.62 10.60
C TYR A 182 4.31 -13.86 9.97
N ARG A 183 5.36 -13.53 10.71
CA ARG A 183 6.74 -13.62 10.28
C ARG A 183 7.55 -14.34 11.35
N PRO A 184 8.00 -15.58 11.10
CA PRO A 184 8.71 -16.38 12.09
C PRO A 184 9.99 -15.71 12.62
N GLN A 185 10.71 -14.96 11.78
CA GLN A 185 11.93 -14.24 12.17
C GLN A 185 11.69 -13.11 13.19
N ASP A 186 10.49 -12.50 13.19
CA ASP A 186 10.15 -11.40 14.10
C ASP A 186 9.54 -11.92 15.42
N ALA A 187 8.99 -13.14 15.42
CA ALA A 187 8.31 -13.74 16.57
C ALA A 187 8.53 -15.26 16.65
N PRO A 188 9.77 -15.74 16.79
CA PRO A 188 10.11 -17.17 16.68
C PRO A 188 9.48 -18.03 17.79
N ILE A 189 9.27 -17.45 18.97
CA ILE A 189 8.68 -18.14 20.13
C ILE A 189 7.26 -18.64 19.81
N ALA A 190 6.45 -17.85 19.09
CA ALA A 190 5.08 -18.23 18.74
C ALA A 190 5.03 -19.48 17.84
N ALA A 191 5.93 -19.58 16.86
CA ALA A 191 6.08 -20.76 16.02
C ALA A 191 6.63 -21.95 16.82
N LEU A 192 7.63 -21.73 17.67
CA LEU A 192 8.22 -22.79 18.50
C LEU A 192 7.16 -23.45 19.41
N ALA A 193 6.36 -22.64 20.10
CA ALA A 193 5.27 -23.10 20.96
C ALA A 193 4.20 -23.93 20.22
N ARG A 194 4.11 -23.80 18.89
CA ARG A 194 3.11 -24.46 18.05
C ARG A 194 3.69 -25.59 17.18
N GLY A 195 4.91 -26.04 17.48
CA GLY A 195 5.55 -27.20 16.84
C GLY A 195 6.82 -26.87 16.07
N GLY A 196 7.25 -25.60 16.05
CA GLY A 196 8.49 -25.17 15.41
C GLY A 196 8.46 -25.19 13.88
N GLY A 197 9.49 -24.58 13.27
CA GLY A 197 9.69 -24.55 11.83
C GLY A 197 8.46 -24.04 11.04
N GLN A 198 8.25 -24.63 9.86
CA GLN A 198 7.13 -24.27 8.97
C GLN A 198 5.77 -24.64 9.57
N LEU A 199 5.66 -25.78 10.26
CA LEU A 199 4.39 -26.22 10.86
C LEU A 199 3.93 -25.27 11.97
N GLY A 200 4.87 -24.83 12.82
CA GLY A 200 4.63 -23.84 13.85
C GLY A 200 4.21 -22.50 13.26
N ALA A 201 4.85 -22.06 12.17
CA ALA A 201 4.47 -20.83 11.48
C ALA A 201 3.04 -20.91 10.90
N LEU A 202 2.73 -21.99 10.20
CA LEU A 202 1.40 -22.25 9.63
C LEU A 202 0.32 -22.28 10.73
N ARG A 203 0.57 -22.95 11.85
CA ARG A 203 -0.36 -23.00 13.00
C ARG A 203 -0.51 -21.64 13.69
N SER A 204 0.56 -20.87 13.84
CA SER A 204 0.51 -19.50 14.36
C SER A 204 -0.37 -18.61 13.50
N THR A 205 -0.19 -18.64 12.18
CA THR A 205 -0.99 -17.83 11.26
C THR A 205 -2.46 -18.25 11.26
N ALA A 206 -2.75 -19.56 11.23
CA ALA A 206 -4.11 -20.06 11.31
C ALA A 206 -4.80 -19.67 12.64
N SER A 207 -4.08 -19.79 13.76
CA SER A 207 -4.58 -19.38 15.07
C SER A 207 -4.88 -17.88 15.13
N ALA A 208 -4.03 -17.02 14.55
CA ALA A 208 -4.27 -15.58 14.50
C ALA A 208 -5.51 -15.24 13.66
N ALA A 209 -5.72 -15.94 12.53
CA ALA A 209 -6.89 -15.75 11.68
C ALA A 209 -8.18 -16.20 12.38
N LEU A 210 -8.13 -17.30 13.12
CA LEU A 210 -9.24 -17.78 13.96
C LEU A 210 -9.59 -16.78 15.07
N SER A 211 -8.59 -16.25 15.79
CA SER A 211 -8.82 -15.21 16.80
C SER A 211 -9.47 -13.96 16.19
N LEU A 212 -9.07 -13.58 14.96
CA LEU A 212 -9.69 -12.49 14.23
C LEU A 212 -11.15 -12.80 13.85
N MET A 213 -11.45 -14.02 13.38
CA MET A 213 -12.83 -14.45 13.10
C MET A 213 -13.71 -14.39 14.34
N VAL A 214 -13.22 -14.84 15.50
CA VAL A 214 -13.95 -14.78 16.77
C VAL A 214 -14.28 -13.32 17.11
N ALA A 215 -13.30 -12.42 17.04
CA ALA A 215 -13.52 -11.00 17.32
C ALA A 215 -14.50 -10.34 16.34
N LEU A 216 -14.53 -10.76 15.08
CA LEU A 216 -15.53 -10.32 14.10
C LEU A 216 -16.93 -10.84 14.44
N ALA A 217 -17.05 -12.12 14.82
CA ALA A 217 -18.32 -12.74 15.19
C ALA A 217 -18.93 -12.11 16.45
N GLU A 218 -18.10 -11.82 17.47
CA GLU A 218 -18.52 -11.07 18.68
C GLU A 218 -19.05 -9.67 18.35
N ALA A 219 -18.52 -9.04 17.30
CA ALA A 219 -19.01 -7.77 16.78
C ALA A 219 -20.21 -7.89 15.83
N GLY A 220 -20.74 -9.11 15.63
CA GLY A 220 -21.87 -9.37 14.75
C GLY A 220 -21.54 -9.40 13.26
N TYR A 221 -20.25 -9.53 12.89
CA TYR A 221 -19.80 -9.58 11.50
C TYR A 221 -19.47 -11.03 11.09
N PRO A 222 -20.38 -11.72 10.38
CA PRO A 222 -20.13 -13.08 9.94
C PRO A 222 -18.95 -13.09 8.96
N SER A 223 -18.05 -14.05 9.12
CA SER A 223 -16.82 -14.13 8.35
C SER A 223 -16.37 -15.58 8.16
N THR A 224 -15.48 -15.79 7.19
CA THR A 224 -14.91 -17.09 6.84
C THR A 224 -13.42 -16.94 6.56
N VAL A 225 -12.57 -17.83 7.08
CA VAL A 225 -11.17 -17.93 6.63
C VAL A 225 -11.18 -18.66 5.29
N LEU A 226 -10.48 -18.11 4.31
CA LEU A 226 -10.39 -18.70 2.98
C LEU A 226 -9.61 -20.01 3.02
N GLU A 227 -10.12 -21.03 2.33
CA GLU A 227 -9.39 -22.28 2.11
C GLU A 227 -8.31 -22.14 1.03
N ALA A 228 -7.38 -23.10 0.95
CA ALA A 228 -6.31 -23.12 -0.05
C ALA A 228 -6.83 -23.02 -1.49
N ALA A 229 -7.94 -23.69 -1.80
CA ALA A 229 -8.56 -23.64 -3.13
C ALA A 229 -9.19 -22.26 -3.44
N GLU A 230 -9.71 -21.57 -2.43
CA GLU A 230 -10.34 -20.27 -2.58
C GLU A 230 -9.32 -19.13 -2.66
N LEU A 231 -8.21 -19.24 -1.93
CA LEU A 231 -7.18 -18.20 -1.83
C LEU A 231 -6.70 -17.70 -3.19
N THR A 232 -6.30 -18.59 -4.09
CA THR A 232 -5.80 -18.20 -5.41
C THR A 232 -6.87 -17.48 -6.24
N THR A 233 -8.11 -17.93 -6.16
CA THR A 233 -9.25 -17.31 -6.86
C THR A 233 -9.53 -15.91 -6.33
N GLU A 234 -9.59 -15.76 -5.01
CA GLU A 234 -9.84 -14.49 -4.32
C GLU A 234 -8.69 -13.50 -4.53
N LEU A 235 -7.44 -13.96 -4.58
CA LEU A 235 -6.28 -13.12 -4.94
C LEU A 235 -6.38 -12.60 -6.37
N ARG A 236 -6.88 -13.40 -7.32
CA ARG A 236 -7.10 -12.95 -8.70
C ARG A 236 -8.26 -11.97 -8.81
N VAL A 237 -9.35 -12.20 -8.07
CA VAL A 237 -10.46 -11.23 -7.94
C VAL A 237 -9.93 -9.91 -7.39
N ALA A 238 -9.18 -9.94 -6.30
CA ALA A 238 -8.58 -8.76 -5.71
C ALA A 238 -7.55 -8.12 -6.64
N LEU A 239 -6.89 -8.85 -7.54
CA LEU A 239 -5.99 -8.27 -8.54
C LEU A 239 -6.75 -7.59 -9.69
N GLY A 240 -8.06 -7.87 -9.84
CA GLY A 240 -8.90 -7.34 -10.92
C GLY A 240 -8.62 -7.99 -12.27
N VAL A 241 -8.10 -9.23 -12.27
CA VAL A 241 -7.78 -9.99 -13.49
C VAL A 241 -8.78 -11.12 -13.69
N GLN A 242 -9.11 -11.43 -14.95
CA GLN A 242 -9.99 -12.55 -15.29
C GLN A 242 -9.15 -13.78 -15.66
N ALA A 243 -9.64 -14.97 -15.30
CA ALA A 243 -8.88 -16.23 -15.40
C ALA A 243 -8.47 -16.64 -16.84
N ALA A 244 -9.07 -16.05 -17.88
CA ALA A 244 -8.86 -16.43 -19.28
C ALA A 244 -8.08 -15.39 -20.11
N GLN A 245 -7.55 -14.33 -19.50
CA GLN A 245 -6.86 -13.27 -20.25
C GLN A 245 -5.41 -13.65 -20.54
N GLN A 246 -5.05 -13.70 -21.83
CA GLN A 246 -3.67 -13.87 -22.27
C GLN A 246 -2.86 -12.59 -22.03
N PRO A 247 -1.55 -12.70 -21.70
CA PRO A 247 -0.67 -11.55 -21.56
C PRO A 247 -0.60 -10.74 -22.85
N GLN A 248 -0.70 -9.41 -22.74
CA GLN A 248 -0.50 -8.46 -23.83
C GLN A 248 0.86 -7.75 -23.70
N GLU A 249 1.39 -7.21 -24.80
CA GLU A 249 2.66 -6.46 -24.79
C GLU A 249 2.63 -5.24 -23.86
N SER A 250 1.45 -4.64 -23.67
CA SER A 250 1.23 -3.50 -22.78
C SER A 250 1.06 -3.89 -21.31
N ASP A 251 1.04 -5.19 -20.99
CA ASP A 251 0.83 -5.66 -19.62
C ASP A 251 2.06 -5.41 -18.73
N GLY A 252 1.79 -5.00 -17.49
CA GLY A 252 2.79 -4.78 -16.46
C GLY A 252 2.75 -3.37 -15.87
N ASP A 253 3.81 -3.04 -15.15
CA ASP A 253 3.95 -1.76 -14.44
C ASP A 253 4.43 -0.67 -15.40
N GLY A 254 3.56 0.28 -15.70
CA GLY A 254 3.83 1.50 -16.44
C GLY A 254 4.06 2.70 -15.51
N TRP A 255 4.37 3.85 -16.11
CA TRP A 255 4.62 5.07 -15.35
C TRP A 255 3.35 5.65 -14.72
N LYS A 256 2.22 5.62 -15.43
CA LYS A 256 0.95 6.21 -15.00
C LYS A 256 -0.09 5.19 -14.51
N SER A 257 0.14 3.92 -14.80
CA SER A 257 -0.80 2.86 -14.55
C SER A 257 -0.09 1.51 -14.50
N TRP A 258 -0.79 0.51 -13.99
CA TRP A 258 -0.48 -0.89 -14.14
C TRP A 258 -1.57 -1.53 -14.99
N SER A 259 -1.21 -2.34 -15.98
CA SER A 259 -2.18 -2.96 -16.88
C SER A 259 -2.02 -4.47 -16.91
N TRP A 260 -3.13 -5.18 -17.03
CA TRP A 260 -3.14 -6.62 -17.30
C TRP A 260 -4.39 -7.03 -18.07
N GLY A 261 -4.23 -7.84 -19.12
CA GLY A 261 -5.36 -8.43 -19.84
C GLY A 261 -6.33 -7.39 -20.39
N GLY A 262 -5.83 -6.23 -20.82
CA GLY A 262 -6.65 -5.10 -21.30
C GLY A 262 -7.33 -4.26 -20.22
N VAL A 263 -7.15 -4.59 -18.93
CA VAL A 263 -7.61 -3.77 -17.80
C VAL A 263 -6.49 -2.86 -17.34
N THR A 264 -6.73 -1.55 -17.39
CA THR A 264 -5.77 -0.55 -16.87
C THR A 264 -6.18 -0.10 -15.48
N GLN A 265 -5.20 0.00 -14.59
CA GLN A 265 -5.41 0.33 -13.18
C GLN A 265 -4.46 1.47 -12.77
N ALA A 266 -4.97 2.45 -12.03
CA ALA A 266 -4.15 3.50 -11.43
C ALA A 266 -4.21 3.38 -9.90
N CYS A 267 -3.09 3.69 -9.27
CA CYS A 267 -2.95 3.63 -7.82
C CYS A 267 -2.65 5.01 -7.26
N TYR A 268 -3.17 5.28 -6.08
CA TYR A 268 -3.10 6.57 -5.42
C TYR A 268 -2.80 6.37 -3.93
N ALA A 269 -2.10 7.33 -3.34
CA ALA A 269 -1.98 7.46 -1.90
C ALA A 269 -2.84 8.64 -1.44
N PRO A 270 -3.61 8.51 -0.34
CA PRO A 270 -4.27 9.66 0.25
C PRO A 270 -3.22 10.67 0.74
N ARG A 271 -3.54 11.96 0.70
CA ARG A 271 -2.67 13.02 1.24
C ARG A 271 -2.67 13.08 2.77
N SER A 272 -3.69 12.50 3.39
CA SER A 272 -3.92 12.54 4.83
C SER A 272 -4.67 11.28 5.26
N ASP A 273 -4.28 10.73 6.41
CA ASP A 273 -4.94 9.58 7.02
C ASP A 273 -6.12 9.97 7.93
N ARG A 274 -6.41 11.29 8.06
CA ARG A 274 -7.48 11.80 8.94
C ARG A 274 -8.87 11.24 8.59
N ASP A 275 -9.12 10.94 7.31
CA ASP A 275 -10.39 10.42 6.81
C ASP A 275 -10.27 8.94 6.38
N LEU A 276 -9.65 8.11 7.22
CA LEU A 276 -9.41 6.69 6.91
C LEU A 276 -10.70 5.93 6.57
N ALA A 277 -11.76 6.12 7.36
CA ALA A 277 -13.04 5.44 7.16
C ALA A 277 -13.66 5.79 5.80
N ARG A 278 -13.67 7.08 5.45
CA ARG A 278 -14.13 7.56 4.13
C ARG A 278 -13.27 7.00 3.00
N THR A 279 -11.96 6.98 3.18
CA THR A 279 -11.02 6.44 2.18
C THR A 279 -11.26 4.96 1.94
N LEU A 280 -11.46 4.17 2.99
CA LEU A 280 -11.72 2.74 2.88
C LEU A 280 -13.14 2.41 2.40
N GLY A 281 -14.09 3.32 2.61
CA GLY A 281 -15.45 3.23 2.06
C GLY A 281 -15.59 3.75 0.63
N LEU A 282 -14.53 4.31 0.03
CA LEU A 282 -14.59 4.95 -1.28
C LEU A 282 -15.07 3.98 -2.37
N ALA A 283 -15.95 4.46 -3.24
CA ALA A 283 -16.30 3.84 -4.51
C ALA A 283 -16.23 4.92 -5.60
N VAL A 284 -15.41 4.71 -6.62
CA VAL A 284 -15.19 5.70 -7.68
C VAL A 284 -16.23 5.52 -8.77
N PRO A 285 -17.09 6.53 -9.06
CA PRO A 285 -18.03 6.46 -10.16
C PRO A 285 -17.34 6.23 -11.51
N GLY A 286 -17.93 5.39 -12.35
CA GLY A 286 -17.38 5.04 -13.67
C GLY A 286 -16.25 4.00 -13.66
N ALA A 287 -15.68 3.68 -12.50
CA ALA A 287 -14.65 2.64 -12.40
C ALA A 287 -15.23 1.24 -12.64
N ALA A 288 -14.44 0.31 -13.19
CA ALA A 288 -14.76 -1.11 -13.17
C ALA A 288 -14.72 -1.66 -11.73
N PHE A 289 -13.76 -1.18 -10.94
CA PHE A 289 -13.69 -1.45 -9.50
C PHE A 289 -12.87 -0.36 -8.78
N THR A 290 -13.03 -0.29 -7.47
CA THR A 290 -12.14 0.44 -6.56
C THR A 290 -11.69 -0.50 -5.45
N ALA A 291 -10.38 -0.59 -5.22
CA ALA A 291 -9.78 -1.30 -4.10
C ALA A 291 -9.16 -0.30 -3.14
N THR A 292 -9.49 -0.39 -1.86
CA THR A 292 -8.93 0.48 -0.82
C THR A 292 -8.33 -0.41 0.26
N SER A 293 -7.06 -0.18 0.56
CA SER A 293 -6.27 -1.00 1.48
C SER A 293 -5.75 -0.13 2.60
N ALA A 294 -5.89 -0.57 3.84
CA ALA A 294 -5.18 -0.05 5.00
C ALA A 294 -4.40 -1.18 5.66
N THR A 295 -3.07 -1.06 5.69
CA THR A 295 -2.18 -2.03 6.30
C THR A 295 -1.54 -1.42 7.54
N LEU A 296 -1.76 -2.04 8.69
CA LEU A 296 -1.12 -1.73 9.96
C LEU A 296 0.15 -2.59 10.06
N ARG A 297 1.29 -1.97 10.38
CA ARG A 297 2.58 -2.67 10.54
C ARG A 297 3.46 -1.99 11.56
N ARG A 298 4.53 -2.67 11.98
CA ARG A 298 5.55 -2.08 12.84
C ARG A 298 6.66 -1.46 11.99
N THR A 299 7.12 -0.30 12.42
CA THR A 299 8.39 0.28 11.94
C THR A 299 9.57 -0.43 12.61
N PRO A 300 10.79 -0.31 12.09
CA PRO A 300 11.98 -0.85 12.77
C PRO A 300 12.14 -0.33 14.22
N GLY A 301 11.65 0.88 14.52
CA GLY A 301 11.61 1.42 15.87
C GLY A 301 10.40 0.98 16.72
N GLY A 302 9.69 -0.08 16.32
CA GLY A 302 8.56 -0.66 17.05
C GLY A 302 7.24 0.13 16.99
N ARG A 303 7.24 1.35 16.44
CA ARG A 303 6.03 2.18 16.32
C ARG A 303 5.08 1.63 15.27
N GLU A 304 3.78 1.69 15.55
CA GLU A 304 2.73 1.42 14.57
C GLU A 304 2.81 2.43 13.42
N ARG A 305 2.62 1.93 12.21
CA ARG A 305 2.41 2.72 11.01
C ARG A 305 1.25 2.13 10.23
N THR A 306 0.33 2.99 9.82
CA THR A 306 -0.72 2.65 8.86
C THR A 306 -0.30 3.14 7.49
N ASP A 307 -0.29 2.25 6.49
CA ASP A 307 -0.11 2.63 5.09
C ASP A 307 -1.44 2.40 4.35
N VAL A 308 -1.94 3.45 3.69
CA VAL A 308 -3.23 3.43 2.97
C VAL A 308 -2.98 3.55 1.46
N THR A 309 -3.66 2.73 0.67
CA THR A 309 -3.55 2.74 -0.80
C THR A 309 -4.93 2.63 -1.43
N ILE A 310 -5.18 3.44 -2.46
CA ILE A 310 -6.37 3.38 -3.30
C ILE A 310 -5.94 2.87 -4.67
N ARG A 311 -6.66 1.91 -5.23
CA ARG A 311 -6.48 1.41 -6.59
C ARG A 311 -7.80 1.47 -7.32
N VAL A 312 -7.78 2.03 -8.52
CA VAL A 312 -8.97 2.19 -9.37
C VAL A 312 -8.69 1.46 -10.67
N GLY A 313 -9.59 0.55 -11.05
CA GLY A 313 -9.55 -0.12 -12.35
C GLY A 313 -10.50 0.54 -13.33
N ALA A 314 -10.03 0.83 -14.54
CA ALA A 314 -10.87 1.25 -15.65
C ALA A 314 -11.65 0.07 -16.24
N ARG A 315 -12.75 0.37 -16.92
CA ARG A 315 -13.37 -0.60 -17.84
C ARG A 315 -12.46 -0.77 -19.07
N PRO A 316 -12.53 -1.90 -19.77
CA PRO A 316 -11.73 -2.11 -20.97
C PRO A 316 -11.91 -0.97 -21.98
N GLY A 317 -10.80 -0.36 -22.42
CA GLY A 317 -10.79 0.74 -23.38
C GLY A 317 -11.08 2.15 -22.81
N GLU A 318 -11.41 2.26 -21.52
CA GLU A 318 -11.66 3.56 -20.86
C GLU A 318 -10.43 4.07 -20.10
N GLU A 319 -10.35 5.38 -19.87
CA GLU A 319 -9.35 5.99 -18.99
C GLU A 319 -9.69 5.70 -17.52
N VAL A 320 -8.67 5.54 -16.67
CA VAL A 320 -8.90 5.31 -15.24
C VAL A 320 -9.45 6.57 -14.58
N PRO A 321 -10.66 6.54 -14.02
CA PRO A 321 -11.20 7.72 -13.34
C PRO A 321 -10.42 8.03 -12.08
N ALA A 322 -10.14 9.31 -11.86
CA ALA A 322 -9.49 9.76 -10.63
C ALA A 322 -10.43 9.56 -9.42
N PRO A 323 -9.91 9.21 -8.23
CA PRO A 323 -10.72 9.07 -7.04
C PRO A 323 -11.29 10.43 -6.63
N GLN A 324 -12.61 10.56 -6.67
CA GLN A 324 -13.36 11.74 -6.24
C GLN A 324 -13.72 11.64 -4.74
N GLY A 325 -13.89 12.77 -4.05
CA GLY A 325 -14.30 12.79 -2.64
C GLY A 325 -13.19 12.49 -1.61
N VAL A 326 -11.98 12.14 -2.06
CA VAL A 326 -10.79 12.03 -1.21
C VAL A 326 -9.62 12.76 -1.84
N SER A 327 -8.79 13.42 -1.02
CA SER A 327 -7.58 14.06 -1.51
C SER A 327 -6.49 13.00 -1.68
N ALA A 328 -6.20 12.62 -2.92
CA ALA A 328 -5.21 11.59 -3.23
C ALA A 328 -4.19 12.08 -4.28
N VAL A 329 -3.01 11.45 -4.27
CA VAL A 329 -1.95 11.69 -5.26
C VAL A 329 -1.61 10.41 -6.00
N PRO A 330 -1.45 10.44 -7.34
CA PRO A 330 -1.11 9.26 -8.11
C PRO A 330 0.28 8.73 -7.74
N LEU A 331 0.42 7.40 -7.72
CA LEU A 331 1.66 6.69 -7.40
C LEU A 331 2.48 6.39 -8.65
N HIS A 332 2.76 7.44 -9.43
CA HIS A 332 3.52 7.33 -10.68
C HIS A 332 4.85 6.57 -10.50
N GLY A 333 5.10 5.63 -11.41
CA GLY A 333 6.27 4.74 -11.41
C GLY A 333 6.30 3.69 -10.30
N ALA A 334 5.24 3.57 -9.50
CA ALA A 334 5.13 2.64 -8.38
C ALA A 334 3.78 1.91 -8.34
N HIS A 335 3.11 1.78 -9.49
CA HIS A 335 1.79 1.16 -9.56
C HIS A 335 1.86 -0.33 -9.24
N GLY A 336 2.82 -1.09 -9.78
CA GLY A 336 3.01 -2.51 -9.45
C GLY A 336 3.19 -2.77 -7.95
N ALA A 337 3.99 -1.94 -7.27
CA ALA A 337 4.17 -2.03 -5.82
C ALA A 337 2.91 -1.63 -5.01
N ALA A 338 2.06 -0.76 -5.56
CA ALA A 338 0.79 -0.38 -4.95
C ALA A 338 -0.32 -1.43 -5.21
N VAL A 339 -0.33 -2.06 -6.40
CA VAL A 339 -1.13 -3.24 -6.74
C VAL A 339 -0.78 -4.38 -5.77
N ARG A 340 0.51 -4.61 -5.51
CA ARG A 340 0.98 -5.59 -4.49
C ARG A 340 0.41 -5.29 -3.10
N ARG A 341 0.45 -4.03 -2.65
CA ARG A 341 -0.09 -3.58 -1.34
C ARG A 341 -1.63 -3.58 -1.26
N THR A 342 -2.30 -3.79 -2.38
CA THR A 342 -3.76 -3.92 -2.47
C THR A 342 -4.19 -5.34 -2.80
N LEU A 343 -3.28 -6.32 -2.66
CA LEU A 343 -3.65 -7.73 -2.50
C LEU A 343 -3.92 -7.99 -1.00
N PRO A 344 -4.87 -8.87 -0.66
CA PRO A 344 -5.23 -9.20 0.73
C PRO A 344 -4.18 -10.14 1.37
N LEU A 345 -2.91 -9.72 1.39
CA LEU A 345 -1.79 -10.51 1.89
C LEU A 345 -1.00 -9.76 3.00
N ALA A 346 -1.50 -8.60 3.44
CA ALA A 346 -0.84 -7.67 4.37
C ALA A 346 0.62 -7.40 3.98
N LEU A 347 0.82 -7.11 2.68
CA LEU A 347 2.13 -6.81 2.12
C LEU A 347 2.54 -5.37 2.43
N THR A 348 3.78 -5.19 2.89
CA THR A 348 4.35 -3.90 3.32
C THR A 348 5.31 -3.33 2.29
#